data_AF-A0A946CNQ1-F1
#
_entry.id   AF-A0A946CNQ1-F1
#
_cell.length_a   1.000
_cell.length_b   1.000
_cell.length_c   1.000
_cell.angle_alpha   90.00
_cell.angle_beta   90.00
_cell.angle_gamma   90.00
#
_symmetry.space_group_name_H-M   'P 1'
#
loop_
_entity.id
_entity.type
_entity.pdbx_description
1 polymer ?
#
loop_
_entity_poly.entity_id
_entity_poly.type
_entity_poly.pdbx_seq_one_letter_code
_entity_poly.pdbx_strand_id
1 'polypeptide(L)'
;VYNALQSGVFSGVVIFPAPYLGFKFGEVAKYYTTMGWGSVVAYPVTVNNDTWAKLPDSVKKIIMEETDVYNVAVEDEGVRKFSSALANLKKQGVTVRDLGDEERGKMARVIEPWVNQKAEEYEAKGFPGKATFKRLMALAIENGAKPVHQYNIK
;
A
#
# COMPACT_ATOMS: atom_id res chain seq x y z
N VAL A 1 -13.98 -11.52 -7.11
CA VAL A 1 -13.10 -12.09 -6.06
C VAL A 1 -13.87 -12.99 -5.09
N TYR A 2 -14.92 -12.51 -4.39
CA TYR A 2 -15.70 -13.34 -3.45
C TYR A 2 -16.08 -14.71 -4.03
N ASN A 3 -16.81 -14.73 -5.15
CA ASN A 3 -17.27 -15.98 -5.76
C ASN A 3 -16.12 -16.90 -6.17
N ALA A 4 -14.98 -16.34 -6.60
CA ALA A 4 -13.80 -17.13 -6.95
C ALA A 4 -13.13 -17.76 -5.72
N LEU A 5 -13.12 -17.06 -4.57
CA LEU A 5 -12.69 -17.63 -3.29
C LEU A 5 -13.69 -18.71 -2.83
N GLN A 6 -14.99 -18.44 -2.93
CA GLN A 6 -16.05 -19.36 -2.54
C GLN A 6 -16.03 -20.65 -3.36
N SER A 7 -15.85 -20.54 -4.67
CA SER A 7 -15.82 -21.67 -5.60
C SER A 7 -14.47 -22.40 -5.62
N GLY A 8 -13.46 -21.91 -4.91
CA GLY A 8 -12.11 -22.47 -4.90
C GLY A 8 -11.29 -22.21 -6.17
N VAL A 9 -11.75 -21.33 -7.08
CA VAL A 9 -10.94 -20.88 -8.23
C VAL A 9 -9.71 -20.11 -7.74
N PHE A 10 -9.88 -19.31 -6.68
CA PHE A 10 -8.79 -18.67 -5.96
C PHE A 10 -8.63 -19.31 -4.58
N SER A 11 -7.40 -19.71 -4.25
CA SER A 11 -7.05 -20.18 -2.89
C SER A 11 -6.75 -19.03 -1.92
N GLY A 12 -6.59 -17.81 -2.43
CA GLY A 12 -6.27 -16.62 -1.64
C GLY A 12 -6.23 -15.36 -2.49
N VAL A 13 -6.11 -14.21 -1.84
CA VAL A 13 -6.02 -12.90 -2.49
C VAL A 13 -5.13 -11.96 -1.68
N VAL A 14 -4.34 -11.15 -2.37
CA VAL A 14 -3.56 -10.08 -1.76
C VAL A 14 -4.45 -8.85 -1.65
N ILE A 15 -4.82 -8.47 -0.42
CA ILE A 15 -5.76 -7.37 -0.17
C ILE A 15 -5.57 -6.78 1.23
N PHE A 16 -5.86 -5.50 1.40
CA PHE A 16 -5.88 -4.82 2.70
C PHE A 16 -7.02 -5.33 3.60
N PRO A 17 -6.91 -5.21 4.94
CA PRO A 17 -7.90 -5.81 5.84
C PRO A 17 -9.25 -5.08 5.78
N ALA A 18 -9.26 -3.76 5.54
CA ALA A 18 -10.49 -2.99 5.44
C ALA A 18 -11.40 -3.44 4.28
N PRO A 19 -10.92 -3.55 3.03
CA PRO A 19 -11.73 -4.12 1.96
C PRO A 19 -12.00 -5.63 2.13
N TYR A 20 -11.09 -6.42 2.73
CA TYR A 20 -11.38 -7.82 3.07
C TYR A 20 -12.63 -7.93 3.96
N LEU A 21 -12.73 -7.07 4.98
CA LEU A 21 -13.90 -6.95 5.84
C LEU A 21 -15.13 -6.45 5.09
N GLY A 22 -14.99 -5.35 4.33
CA GLY A 22 -16.10 -4.72 3.62
C GLY A 22 -16.74 -5.61 2.55
N PHE A 23 -15.94 -6.42 1.86
CA PHE A 23 -16.42 -7.39 0.88
C PHE A 23 -16.83 -8.73 1.50
N LYS A 24 -16.82 -8.84 2.83
CA LYS A 24 -17.23 -10.04 3.58
C LYS A 24 -16.45 -11.29 3.22
N PHE A 25 -15.18 -11.15 2.82
CA PHE A 25 -14.35 -12.31 2.47
C PHE A 25 -14.17 -13.28 3.65
N GLY A 26 -14.31 -12.81 4.89
CA GLY A 26 -14.33 -13.66 6.08
C GLY A 26 -15.39 -14.78 6.07
N GLU A 27 -16.44 -14.67 5.26
CA GLU A 27 -17.45 -15.73 5.08
C GLU A 27 -16.89 -16.96 4.35
N VAL A 28 -16.00 -16.73 3.38
CA VAL A 28 -15.49 -17.77 2.44
C VAL A 28 -13.98 -18.01 2.53
N ALA A 29 -13.24 -17.10 3.15
CA ALA A 29 -11.82 -17.20 3.45
C ALA A 29 -11.63 -17.04 4.96
N LYS A 30 -11.07 -18.04 5.64
CA LYS A 30 -11.01 -18.08 7.13
C LYS A 30 -9.67 -17.65 7.71
N TYR A 31 -8.70 -17.32 6.87
CA TYR A 31 -7.36 -16.93 7.27
C TYR A 31 -6.99 -15.58 6.67
N TYR A 32 -6.35 -14.75 7.47
CA TYR A 32 -5.75 -13.49 7.04
C TYR A 32 -4.37 -13.37 7.67
N THR A 33 -3.33 -13.13 6.86
CA THR A 33 -1.96 -12.92 7.36
C THR A 33 -1.50 -11.51 7.00
N THR A 34 -1.07 -10.72 7.99
CA THR A 34 -0.39 -9.45 7.74
C THR A 34 1.01 -9.72 7.21
N MET A 35 1.16 -9.67 5.89
CA MET A 35 2.41 -10.01 5.20
C MET A 35 3.52 -8.99 5.45
N GLY A 36 3.19 -7.70 5.59
CA GLY A 36 4.18 -6.64 5.81
C GLY A 36 5.01 -6.29 4.57
N TRP A 37 4.53 -6.61 3.35
CA TRP A 37 5.21 -6.29 2.09
C TRP A 37 5.28 -4.79 1.77
N GLY A 38 4.73 -3.90 2.61
CA GLY A 38 4.72 -2.46 2.35
C GLY A 38 3.92 -2.07 1.10
N SER A 39 2.99 -2.93 0.65
CA SER A 39 2.15 -2.63 -0.51
C SER A 39 1.33 -1.37 -0.24
N VAL A 40 1.54 -0.33 -1.03
CA VAL A 40 0.70 0.88 -1.05
C VAL A 40 0.12 1.02 -2.45
N VAL A 41 -1.20 1.13 -2.53
CA VAL A 41 -1.83 1.62 -3.75
C VAL A 41 -1.86 3.13 -3.63
N ALA A 42 -1.12 3.84 -4.48
CA ALA A 42 -1.27 5.28 -4.60
C ALA A 42 -2.60 5.56 -5.31
N TYR A 43 -3.48 6.34 -4.67
CA TYR A 43 -4.75 6.76 -5.26
C TYR A 43 -4.60 8.21 -5.74
N PRO A 44 -4.28 8.45 -7.03
CA PRO A 44 -4.16 9.80 -7.54
C PRO A 44 -5.54 10.46 -7.54
N VAL A 45 -5.63 11.67 -6.95
CA VAL A 45 -6.77 12.56 -7.16
C VAL A 45 -6.46 13.38 -8.41
N THR A 46 -7.34 13.31 -9.41
CA THR A 46 -7.13 13.98 -10.69
C THR A 46 -8.32 14.85 -11.06
N VAL A 47 -8.07 15.86 -11.90
CA VAL A 47 -9.06 16.75 -12.47
C VAL A 47 -8.85 16.83 -13.97
N ASN A 48 -9.92 16.97 -14.74
CA ASN A 48 -9.81 17.20 -16.18
C ASN A 48 -9.13 18.57 -16.45
N ASN A 49 -8.22 18.61 -17.41
CA ASN A 49 -7.44 19.82 -17.71
C ASN A 49 -8.28 21.01 -18.17
N ASP A 50 -9.32 20.78 -19.00
CA ASP A 50 -10.19 21.86 -19.48
C ASP A 50 -11.06 22.41 -18.34
N THR A 51 -11.50 21.55 -17.43
CA THR A 51 -12.19 21.97 -16.21
C THR A 51 -11.26 22.79 -15.33
N TRP A 52 -10.05 22.32 -15.08
CA TRP A 52 -9.06 23.03 -14.26
C TRP A 52 -8.73 24.42 -14.83
N ALA A 53 -8.53 24.52 -16.14
CA ALA A 53 -8.21 25.78 -16.81
C ALA A 53 -9.32 26.84 -16.65
N LYS A 54 -10.58 26.42 -16.54
CA LYS A 54 -11.74 27.30 -16.35
C LYS A 54 -11.94 27.76 -14.91
N LEU A 55 -11.26 27.15 -13.93
CA LEU A 55 -11.39 27.55 -12.53
C LEU A 55 -10.68 28.88 -12.29
N PRO A 56 -11.26 29.80 -11.50
CA PRO A 56 -10.56 30.97 -11.00
C PRO A 56 -9.32 30.56 -10.19
N ASP A 57 -8.26 31.38 -10.23
CA ASP A 57 -7.01 31.05 -9.53
C ASP A 57 -7.18 30.98 -8.01
N SER A 58 -8.11 31.75 -7.45
CA SER A 58 -8.49 31.64 -6.03
C SER A 58 -9.05 30.25 -5.68
N VAL A 59 -9.84 29.65 -6.58
CA VAL A 59 -10.40 28.31 -6.39
C VAL A 59 -9.31 27.24 -6.56
N LYS A 60 -8.46 27.38 -7.57
CA LYS A 60 -7.30 26.47 -7.75
C LYS A 60 -6.42 26.44 -6.51
N LYS A 61 -6.14 27.62 -5.94
CA LYS A 61 -5.36 27.75 -4.71
C LYS A 61 -6.00 26.99 -3.54
N ILE A 62 -7.30 27.18 -3.31
CA ILE A 62 -8.03 26.46 -2.25
C ILE A 62 -7.95 24.95 -2.46
N ILE A 63 -8.15 24.46 -3.70
CA ILE A 63 -8.07 23.02 -3.99
C ILE A 63 -6.69 22.45 -3.64
N MET A 64 -5.62 23.17 -3.98
CA MET A 64 -4.25 22.74 -3.65
C MET A 64 -4.00 22.74 -2.14
N GLU A 65 -4.44 23.77 -1.41
CA GLU A 65 -4.32 23.84 0.05
C GLU A 65 -5.10 22.72 0.75
N GLU A 66 -6.34 22.47 0.31
CA GLU A 66 -7.19 21.39 0.87
C GLU A 66 -6.68 19.99 0.49
N THR A 67 -5.87 19.86 -0.57
CA THR A 67 -5.26 18.57 -0.93
C THR A 67 -4.28 18.13 0.16
N ASP A 68 -3.54 19.05 0.78
CA ASP A 68 -2.62 18.72 1.88
C ASP A 68 -3.39 18.26 3.12
N VAL A 69 -4.50 18.93 3.45
CA VAL A 69 -5.40 18.53 4.55
C VAL A 69 -6.01 17.16 4.28
N TYR A 70 -6.48 16.93 3.06
CA TYR A 70 -7.05 15.67 2.62
C TYR A 70 -6.04 14.51 2.74
N ASN A 71 -4.78 14.73 2.34
CA ASN A 71 -3.73 13.70 2.42
C ASN A 71 -3.54 13.18 3.85
N VAL A 72 -3.44 14.10 4.82
CA VAL A 72 -3.32 13.73 6.25
C VAL A 72 -4.57 12.99 6.73
N ALA A 73 -5.76 13.47 6.39
CA ALA A 73 -7.02 12.84 6.79
C ALA A 73 -7.18 11.41 6.24
N VAL A 74 -6.75 11.17 5.00
CA VAL A 74 -6.78 9.86 4.35
C VAL A 74 -5.78 8.90 4.99
N GLU A 75 -4.58 9.36 5.32
CA GLU A 75 -3.57 8.57 6.02
C GLU A 75 -4.11 8.10 7.38
N ASP A 76 -4.60 9.05 8.19
CA ASP A 76 -5.19 8.81 9.50
C ASP A 76 -6.35 7.80 9.44
N GLU A 77 -7.23 7.96 8.46
CA GLU A 77 -8.34 7.04 8.24
C GLU A 77 -7.86 5.66 7.78
N GLY A 78 -6.81 5.60 6.96
CA GLY A 78 -6.15 4.36 6.56
C GLY A 78 -5.64 3.57 7.76
N VAL A 79 -4.93 4.22 8.68
CA VAL A 79 -4.41 3.60 9.92
C VAL A 79 -5.55 3.10 10.81
N ARG A 80 -6.59 3.92 11.00
CA ARG A 80 -7.78 3.54 11.79
C ARG A 80 -8.51 2.35 11.17
N LYS A 81 -8.77 2.37 9.86
CA LYS A 81 -9.45 1.28 9.15
C LYS A 81 -8.62 0.00 9.14
N PHE A 82 -7.30 0.10 9.02
CA PHE A 82 -6.43 -1.06 9.08
C PHE A 82 -6.59 -1.81 10.41
N SER A 83 -6.42 -1.08 11.52
CA SER A 83 -6.46 -1.65 12.87
C SER A 83 -7.87 -2.16 13.24
N SER A 84 -8.90 -1.35 12.99
CA SER A 84 -10.28 -1.73 13.28
C SER A 84 -10.76 -2.92 12.45
N ALA A 85 -10.34 -3.02 11.18
CA ALA A 85 -10.72 -4.14 10.34
C ALA A 85 -10.12 -5.45 10.86
N LEU A 86 -8.83 -5.48 11.21
CA LEU A 86 -8.22 -6.68 11.79
C LEU A 86 -8.93 -7.14 13.07
N ALA A 87 -9.33 -6.21 13.94
CA ALA A 87 -10.09 -6.52 15.15
C ALA A 87 -11.48 -7.11 14.82
N ASN A 88 -12.19 -6.53 13.86
CA ASN A 88 -13.51 -7.02 13.45
C ASN A 88 -13.44 -8.38 12.74
N LEU A 89 -12.41 -8.63 11.94
CA LEU A 89 -12.18 -9.94 11.33
C LEU A 89 -12.00 -11.03 12.39
N LYS A 90 -11.20 -10.76 13.44
CA LYS A 90 -11.07 -11.68 14.58
C LYS A 90 -12.43 -11.95 15.25
N LYS A 91 -13.25 -10.91 15.48
CA LYS A 91 -14.61 -11.05 16.05
C LYS A 91 -15.54 -11.89 15.18
N GLN A 92 -15.34 -11.88 13.86
CA GLN A 92 -16.10 -12.70 12.90
C GLN A 92 -15.56 -14.13 12.75
N GLY A 93 -14.57 -14.53 13.57
CA GLY A 93 -13.99 -15.87 13.54
C GLY A 93 -12.93 -16.08 12.46
N VAL A 94 -12.44 -15.02 11.82
CA VAL A 94 -11.28 -15.11 10.91
C VAL A 94 -10.01 -15.29 11.74
N THR A 95 -9.19 -16.26 11.38
CA THR A 95 -7.87 -16.45 11.96
C THR A 95 -6.91 -15.42 11.39
N VAL A 96 -6.71 -14.34 12.15
CA VAL A 96 -5.77 -13.26 11.79
C VAL A 96 -4.41 -13.53 12.41
N ARG A 97 -3.36 -13.61 11.58
CA ARG A 97 -1.97 -13.86 11.98
C ARG A 97 -1.06 -12.76 11.48
N ASP A 98 0.11 -12.64 12.11
CA ASP A 98 1.23 -11.85 11.63
C ASP A 98 2.30 -12.77 11.07
N LEU A 99 2.90 -12.40 9.93
CA LEU A 99 3.95 -13.21 9.30
C LEU A 99 5.22 -13.27 10.17
N GLY A 100 5.49 -12.22 10.96
CA GLY A 100 6.69 -12.08 11.76
C GLY A 100 7.91 -11.58 10.97
N ASP A 101 8.84 -10.95 11.67
CA ASP A 101 9.97 -10.25 11.05
C ASP A 101 11.03 -11.20 10.47
N GLU A 102 11.18 -12.40 11.03
CA GLU A 102 12.13 -13.40 10.53
C GLU A 102 11.79 -13.79 9.08
N GLU A 103 10.54 -14.17 8.83
CA GLU A 103 10.09 -14.62 7.52
C GLU A 103 10.01 -13.44 6.53
N ARG A 104 9.55 -12.27 6.99
CA ARG A 104 9.64 -11.02 6.20
C ARG A 104 11.07 -10.72 5.76
N GLY A 105 12.05 -10.91 6.65
CA GLY A 105 13.46 -10.70 6.34
C GLY A 105 14.00 -11.67 5.28
N LYS A 106 13.58 -12.94 5.31
CA LYS A 106 13.91 -13.91 4.26
C LYS A 106 13.33 -13.47 2.91
N MET A 107 12.05 -13.11 2.88
CA MET A 107 11.39 -12.64 1.66
C MET A 107 12.05 -11.37 1.11
N ALA A 108 12.33 -10.39 1.97
CA ALA A 108 12.96 -9.14 1.57
C ALA A 108 14.34 -9.38 0.91
N ARG A 109 15.19 -10.23 1.50
CA ARG A 109 16.50 -10.55 0.90
C ARG A 109 16.37 -11.21 -0.47
N VAL A 110 15.40 -12.11 -0.66
CA VAL A 110 15.18 -12.80 -1.94
C VAL A 110 14.79 -11.84 -3.05
N ILE A 111 14.06 -10.75 -2.75
CA ILE A 111 13.62 -9.79 -3.77
C ILE A 111 14.63 -8.69 -4.09
N GLU A 112 15.76 -8.58 -3.38
CA GLU A 112 16.77 -7.54 -3.63
C GLU A 112 17.29 -7.48 -5.08
N PRO A 113 17.55 -8.61 -5.78
CA PRO A 113 17.92 -8.57 -7.19
C PRO A 113 16.83 -7.94 -8.06
N TRP A 114 15.55 -8.23 -7.76
CA TRP A 114 14.42 -7.66 -8.46
C TRP A 114 14.25 -6.16 -8.17
N VAL A 115 14.56 -5.70 -6.96
CA VAL A 115 14.58 -4.26 -6.62
C VAL A 115 15.60 -3.52 -7.48
N ASN A 116 16.81 -4.07 -7.65
CA ASN A 116 17.83 -3.49 -8.52
C ASN A 116 17.40 -3.50 -10.00
N GLN A 117 16.85 -4.62 -10.47
CA GLN A 117 16.30 -4.71 -11.82
C GLN A 117 15.22 -3.64 -12.07
N LYS A 118 14.32 -3.41 -11.10
CA LYS A 118 13.30 -2.37 -11.23
C LYS A 118 13.87 -0.96 -11.26
N ALA A 119 14.87 -0.66 -10.44
CA ALA A 119 15.57 0.62 -10.52
C ALA A 119 16.18 0.84 -11.92
N GLU A 120 16.84 -0.18 -12.47
CA GLU A 120 17.43 -0.14 -13.82
C GLU A 120 16.37 0.00 -14.94
N GLU A 121 15.22 -0.66 -14.82
CA GLU A 121 14.11 -0.49 -15.78
C GLU A 121 13.62 0.96 -15.86
N TYR A 122 13.66 1.71 -14.75
CA TYR A 122 13.30 3.13 -14.73
C TYR A 122 14.42 4.01 -15.32
N GLU A 123 15.69 3.71 -15.02
CA GLU A 123 16.84 4.38 -15.65
C GLU A 123 16.82 4.23 -17.18
N ALA A 124 16.51 3.02 -17.68
CA ALA A 124 16.39 2.74 -19.11
C ALA A 124 15.25 3.54 -19.78
N LYS A 125 14.27 4.01 -19.01
CA LYS A 125 13.18 4.88 -19.47
C LYS A 125 13.50 6.38 -19.31
N GLY A 126 14.70 6.73 -18.87
CA GLY A 126 15.14 8.12 -18.64
C GLY A 126 14.67 8.71 -17.31
N PHE A 127 14.17 7.89 -16.38
CA PHE A 127 13.83 8.33 -15.03
C PHE A 127 14.95 7.98 -14.04
N PRO A 128 15.15 8.75 -12.96
CA PRO A 128 16.22 8.52 -11.99
C PRO A 128 15.89 7.35 -11.03
N GLY A 129 15.64 6.16 -11.56
CA GLY A 129 15.13 4.98 -10.85
C GLY A 129 15.92 4.64 -9.59
N LYS A 130 17.26 4.61 -9.68
CA LYS A 130 18.12 4.29 -8.53
C LYS A 130 18.00 5.34 -7.44
N ALA A 131 18.01 6.62 -7.82
CA ALA A 131 17.88 7.72 -6.87
C ALA A 131 16.48 7.75 -6.22
N THR A 132 15.42 7.47 -6.99
CA THR A 132 14.05 7.40 -6.50
C THR A 132 13.89 6.30 -5.45
N PHE A 133 14.37 5.08 -5.71
CA PHE A 133 14.26 3.98 -4.75
C PHE A 133 15.07 4.25 -3.48
N LYS A 134 16.27 4.83 -3.61
CA LYS A 134 17.09 5.26 -2.45
C LYS A 134 16.34 6.32 -1.63
N ARG A 135 15.75 7.32 -2.28
CA ARG A 135 15.02 8.38 -1.59
C ARG A 135 13.76 7.85 -0.90
N LEU A 136 13.03 6.93 -1.53
CA LEU A 136 11.87 6.29 -0.92
C LEU A 136 12.24 5.57 0.38
N MET A 137 13.31 4.77 0.37
CA MET A 137 13.77 4.07 1.58
C MET A 137 14.22 5.04 2.67
N ALA A 138 14.95 6.09 2.31
CA ALA A 138 15.37 7.13 3.25
C ALA A 138 14.16 7.84 3.89
N LEU A 139 13.19 8.28 3.08
CA LEU A 139 11.95 8.90 3.54
C LEU A 139 11.18 7.99 4.49
N ALA A 140 11.04 6.70 4.16
CA ALA A 140 10.35 5.77 5.03
C ALA A 140 11.01 5.69 6.42
N ILE A 141 12.35 5.60 6.47
CA ILE A 141 13.11 5.56 7.72
C ILE A 141 13.01 6.89 8.49
N GLU A 142 13.14 8.03 7.80
CA GLU A 142 12.98 9.37 8.37
C GLU A 142 11.60 9.54 9.02
N ASN A 143 10.56 8.91 8.45
CA ASN A 143 9.19 8.90 8.97
C ASN A 143 8.90 7.72 9.92
N GLY A 144 9.95 7.08 10.46
CA GLY A 144 9.84 6.11 11.56
C GLY A 144 9.67 4.64 11.15
N ALA A 145 9.73 4.30 9.86
CA ALA A 145 9.74 2.91 9.43
C ALA A 145 11.00 2.19 9.93
N LYS A 146 10.85 0.91 10.27
CA LYS A 146 11.94 0.02 10.69
C LYS A 146 12.02 -1.19 9.74
N PRO A 147 12.62 -1.04 8.55
CA PRO A 147 12.68 -2.14 7.58
C PRO A 147 13.45 -3.33 8.12
N VAL A 148 12.92 -4.55 7.91
CA VAL A 148 13.60 -5.81 8.26
C VAL A 148 14.84 -6.10 7.40
N HIS A 149 14.97 -5.39 6.27
CA HIS A 149 16.10 -5.45 5.35
C HIS A 149 16.21 -4.10 4.64
N GLN A 150 17.42 -3.55 4.53
CA GLN A 150 17.70 -2.35 3.75
C GLN A 150 18.32 -2.78 2.43
N TYR A 151 17.61 -2.50 1.33
CA TYR A 151 18.06 -2.91 0.00
C TYR A 151 19.33 -2.18 -0.41
N ASN A 152 20.32 -2.95 -0.89
CA ASN A 152 21.48 -2.37 -1.56
C ASN A 152 21.13 -2.06 -3.04
N ILE A 153 20.83 -0.79 -3.32
CA ILE A 153 20.52 -0.31 -4.67
C ILE A 153 21.82 0.13 -5.36
N LYS A 154 22.28 -0.69 -6.29
CA LYS A 154 23.49 -0.50 -7.10
C LYS A 154 23.23 0.44 -8.27
#